data_AF-A0A941YFC8-F1
#
_entry.id   AF-A0A941YFC8-F1
#
_cell.length_a   1.000
_cell.length_b   1.000
_cell.length_c   1.000
_cell.angle_alpha   90.00
_cell.angle_beta   90.00
_cell.angle_gamma   90.00
#
_symmetry.space_group_name_H-M   'P 1'
#
loop_
_entity.id
_entity.type
_entity.pdbx_description
1 polymer ?
#
loop_
_entity_poly.entity_id
_entity_poly.type
_entity_poly.pdbx_seq_one_letter_code
_entity_poly.pdbx_strand_id
1 'polypeptide(L)'
;MNEREKISHLLRRFGLGAGKYEVDQYMPFGVDGTIDRLIDYDKVDEKFPVDPWEMTGYGDEGLIQFDPTKFGAWWALRMVMTRRPLQERLTLFWHDHFAVTSHAVLA
;
A
#
# COMPACT_ATOMS: atom_id res chain seq x y z
N MET A 1 12.06 -9.47 -24.14
CA MET A 1 11.42 -8.50 -23.22
C MET A 1 12.36 -7.32 -23.04
N ASN A 2 11.94 -6.11 -23.46
CA ASN A 2 12.70 -4.88 -23.24
C ASN A 2 12.65 -4.46 -21.76
N GLU A 3 13.44 -3.47 -21.37
CA GLU A 3 13.53 -3.02 -19.97
C GLU A 3 12.18 -2.55 -19.41
N ARG A 4 11.43 -1.75 -20.18
CA ARG A 4 10.09 -1.28 -19.80
C ARG A 4 9.11 -2.43 -19.55
N GLU A 5 9.16 -3.46 -20.39
CA GLU A 5 8.33 -4.66 -20.23
C GLU A 5 8.75 -5.47 -18.99
N LYS A 6 10.06 -5.54 -18.67
CA LYS A 6 10.56 -6.16 -17.43
C LYS A 6 10.06 -5.42 -16.20
N ILE A 7 10.17 -4.10 -16.18
CA ILE A 7 9.67 -3.26 -15.09
C ILE A 7 8.15 -3.40 -14.98
N SER A 8 7.42 -3.35 -16.09
CA SER A 8 5.96 -3.57 -16.09
C SER A 8 5.60 -4.95 -15.55
N HIS A 9 6.36 -5.98 -15.89
CA HIS A 9 6.15 -7.32 -15.38
C HIS A 9 6.38 -7.40 -13.87
N LEU A 10 7.47 -6.81 -13.37
CA LEU A 10 7.76 -6.72 -11.93
C LEU A 10 6.64 -6.01 -11.19
N LEU A 11 6.21 -4.83 -11.65
CA LEU A 11 5.17 -4.05 -10.99
C LEU A 11 3.80 -4.79 -10.96
N ARG A 12 3.44 -5.57 -11.99
CA ARG A 12 2.23 -6.43 -11.94
C ARG A 12 2.33 -7.56 -10.92
N ARG A 13 3.54 -8.07 -10.66
CA ARG A 13 3.78 -9.22 -9.78
C ARG A 13 4.08 -8.84 -8.32
N PHE A 14 4.73 -7.70 -8.11
CA PHE A 14 5.21 -7.24 -6.81
C PHE A 14 4.59 -5.90 -6.38
N GLY A 15 3.91 -5.19 -7.29
CA GLY A 15 3.18 -3.97 -6.97
C GLY A 15 1.66 -4.16 -7.04
N LEU A 16 0.92 -3.04 -7.05
CA LEU A 16 -0.54 -3.02 -7.15
C LEU A 16 -1.04 -2.81 -8.59
N GLY A 17 -0.12 -2.61 -9.54
CA GLY A 17 -0.43 -2.27 -10.92
C GLY A 17 0.82 -2.05 -11.75
N ALA A 18 0.65 -1.76 -13.04
CA ALA A 18 1.73 -1.31 -13.92
C ALA A 18 1.17 -0.35 -14.98
N GLY A 19 0.51 0.70 -14.50
CA GLY A 19 0.06 1.82 -15.32
C GLY A 19 1.24 2.54 -15.96
N LYS A 20 0.99 3.25 -17.06
CA LYS A 20 2.04 3.95 -17.82
C LYS A 20 2.90 4.86 -16.93
N TYR A 21 2.23 5.68 -16.09
CA TYR A 21 2.91 6.59 -15.17
C TYR A 21 3.72 5.86 -14.10
N GLU A 22 3.22 4.76 -13.56
CA GLU A 22 3.97 3.94 -12.60
C GLU A 22 5.23 3.40 -13.27
N VAL A 23 5.10 2.78 -14.44
CA VAL A 23 6.27 2.24 -15.16
C VAL A 23 7.28 3.35 -15.45
N ASP A 24 6.83 4.53 -15.90
CA ASP A 24 7.70 5.68 -16.14
C ASP A 24 8.43 6.18 -14.88
N GLN A 25 7.83 6.07 -13.70
CA GLN A 25 8.48 6.39 -12.42
C GLN A 25 9.60 5.41 -12.06
N TYR A 26 9.48 4.14 -12.46
CA TYR A 26 10.47 3.11 -12.15
C TYR A 26 11.55 2.97 -13.23
N MET A 27 11.30 3.41 -14.46
CA MET A 27 12.27 3.40 -15.57
C MET A 27 13.66 3.95 -15.21
N PRO A 28 13.81 5.09 -14.49
CA PRO A 28 15.12 5.64 -14.16
C PRO A 28 15.97 4.76 -13.24
N PHE A 29 15.36 3.83 -12.50
CA PHE A 29 16.08 2.89 -11.63
C PHE A 29 16.59 1.65 -12.38
N GLY A 30 16.13 1.44 -13.62
CA GLY A 30 16.35 0.19 -14.35
C GLY A 30 15.67 -1.00 -13.66
N VAL A 31 15.95 -2.21 -14.16
CA VAL A 31 15.36 -3.44 -13.60
C VAL A 31 15.86 -3.71 -12.19
N ASP A 32 17.19 -3.71 -11.98
CA ASP A 32 17.78 -4.10 -10.70
C ASP A 32 17.42 -3.09 -9.59
N GLY A 33 17.50 -1.79 -9.88
CA GLY A 33 17.07 -0.76 -8.93
C GLY A 33 15.57 -0.80 -8.63
N THR A 34 14.74 -1.26 -9.57
CA THR A 34 13.31 -1.51 -9.30
C THR A 34 13.13 -2.68 -8.34
N ILE A 35 13.88 -3.77 -8.50
CA ILE A 35 13.84 -4.93 -7.59
C ILE A 35 14.26 -4.50 -6.18
N ASP A 36 15.41 -3.84 -6.06
CA ASP A 36 15.94 -3.36 -4.78
C ASP A 36 14.92 -2.47 -4.09
N ARG A 37 14.33 -1.51 -4.82
CA ARG A 37 13.33 -0.59 -4.28
C ARG A 37 12.05 -1.29 -3.80
N LEU A 38 11.60 -2.34 -4.50
CA LEU A 38 10.38 -3.07 -4.15
C LEU A 38 10.59 -3.97 -2.94
N ILE A 39 11.74 -4.66 -2.86
CA ILE A 39 12.04 -5.62 -1.81
C ILE A 39 12.51 -4.91 -0.54
N ASP A 40 13.42 -3.94 -0.65
CA ASP A 40 13.91 -3.13 0.47
C ASP A 40 13.01 -1.93 0.73
N TYR A 41 11.69 -2.16 0.82
CA TYR A 41 10.69 -1.10 0.97
C TYR A 41 10.90 -0.24 2.23
N ASP A 42 11.56 -0.77 3.27
CA ASP A 42 11.90 -0.02 4.48
C ASP A 42 12.84 1.16 4.22
N LYS A 43 13.67 1.09 3.17
CA LYS A 43 14.57 2.16 2.75
C LYS A 43 13.86 3.23 1.91
N VAL A 44 12.62 2.98 1.49
CA VAL A 44 11.84 3.91 0.67
C VAL A 44 11.03 4.81 1.58
N ASP A 45 11.22 6.12 1.52
CA ASP A 45 10.28 7.05 2.19
C ASP A 45 8.87 6.89 1.57
N GLU A 46 7.91 6.48 2.41
CA GLU A 46 6.53 6.20 2.00
C GLU A 46 5.82 7.46 1.50
N LYS A 47 6.13 8.63 2.08
CA LYS A 47 5.51 9.93 1.78
C LYS A 47 3.98 9.96 1.78
N PHE A 48 3.34 8.99 2.43
CA PHE A 48 1.91 9.02 2.65
C PHE A 48 1.62 10.02 3.78
N PRO A 49 0.87 11.11 3.52
CA PRO A 49 0.83 12.25 4.43
C PRO A 49 -0.29 12.17 5.47
N VAL A 50 -1.17 11.16 5.40
CA VAL A 50 -2.38 11.10 6.23
C VAL A 50 -2.15 10.13 7.37
N ASP A 51 -2.06 10.64 8.59
CA ASP A 51 -2.00 9.78 9.77
C ASP A 51 -3.36 9.08 9.96
N PRO A 52 -3.40 7.77 10.30
CA PRO A 52 -4.66 7.08 10.51
C PRO A 52 -5.54 7.78 11.56
N TRP A 53 -4.97 8.33 12.62
CA TRP A 53 -5.74 8.99 13.68
C TRP A 53 -6.31 10.35 13.24
N GLU A 54 -5.68 11.04 12.30
CA GLU A 54 -6.25 12.26 11.69
C GLU A 54 -7.56 11.95 10.95
N MET A 55 -7.65 10.79 10.31
CA MET A 55 -8.82 10.40 9.52
C MET A 55 -9.83 9.54 10.30
N THR A 56 -9.38 8.79 11.32
CA THR A 56 -10.16 7.74 11.98
C THR A 56 -10.24 7.87 13.49
N GLY A 57 -9.49 8.79 14.11
CA GLY A 57 -9.28 8.83 15.56
C GLY A 57 -10.16 9.83 16.31
N TYR A 58 -10.40 11.02 15.74
CA TYR A 58 -11.05 12.11 16.47
C TYR A 58 -12.56 12.18 16.16
N GLY A 59 -13.39 11.85 17.15
CA GLY A 59 -14.77 12.35 17.21
C GLY A 59 -14.81 13.80 17.70
N ASP A 60 -15.96 14.47 17.58
CA ASP A 60 -16.15 15.89 17.94
C ASP A 60 -15.79 16.24 19.40
N GLU A 61 -15.61 15.25 20.28
CA GLU A 61 -15.37 15.42 21.72
C GLU A 61 -13.96 14.99 22.19
N GLY A 62 -13.02 14.74 21.28
CA GLY A 62 -11.64 14.35 21.64
C GLY A 62 -11.50 12.93 22.20
N LEU A 63 -12.56 12.12 22.13
CA LEU A 63 -12.53 10.69 22.41
C LEU A 63 -12.06 9.92 21.17
N ILE A 64 -11.25 8.87 21.39
CA ILE A 64 -10.86 7.94 20.33
C ILE A 64 -12.10 7.16 19.89
N GLN A 65 -12.63 7.48 18.72
CA GLN A 65 -13.72 6.70 18.10
C GLN A 65 -13.15 5.89 16.95
N PHE A 66 -12.75 4.65 17.23
CA PHE A 66 -12.35 3.73 16.17
C PHE A 66 -13.55 3.39 15.30
N ASP A 67 -13.55 3.92 14.07
CA ASP A 67 -14.53 3.58 13.03
C ASP A 67 -13.86 2.67 12.00
N PRO A 68 -14.21 1.36 11.97
CA PRO A 68 -13.66 0.40 11.01
C PRO A 68 -13.86 0.82 9.56
N THR A 69 -14.94 1.53 9.24
CA THR A 69 -15.26 1.99 7.88
C THR A 69 -14.31 3.12 7.47
N LYS A 70 -14.07 4.09 8.35
CA LYS A 70 -13.09 5.16 8.11
C LYS A 70 -11.68 4.60 8.00
N PHE A 71 -11.33 3.60 8.80
CA PHE A 71 -10.04 2.94 8.74
C PHE A 71 -9.84 2.17 7.43
N GLY A 72 -10.87 1.48 6.95
CA GLY A 72 -10.87 0.88 5.62
C GLY A 72 -10.67 1.91 4.51
N ALA A 73 -11.34 3.07 4.59
CA ALA A 73 -11.18 4.15 3.63
C ALA A 73 -9.79 4.80 3.67
N TRP A 74 -9.24 5.03 4.87
CA TRP A 74 -7.86 5.49 5.08
C TRP A 74 -6.85 4.53 4.44
N TRP A 75 -7.01 3.23 4.69
CA TRP A 75 -6.10 2.24 4.12
C TRP A 75 -6.25 2.17 2.60
N ALA A 76 -7.46 2.19 2.06
CA ALA A 76 -7.67 2.24 0.61
C ALA A 76 -7.00 3.47 -0.04
N LEU A 77 -7.08 4.63 0.60
CA LEU A 77 -6.35 5.83 0.17
C LEU A 77 -4.84 5.62 0.19
N ARG A 78 -4.31 4.96 1.23
CA ARG A 78 -2.89 4.57 1.31
C ARG A 78 -2.49 3.64 0.17
N MET A 79 -3.29 2.63 -0.16
CA MET A 79 -3.03 1.70 -1.27
C MET A 79 -2.88 2.42 -2.62
N VAL A 80 -3.64 3.50 -2.84
CA VAL A 80 -3.58 4.29 -4.08
C VAL A 80 -2.34 5.19 -4.16
N MET A 81 -1.88 5.71 -3.02
CA MET A 81 -0.79 6.70 -2.98
C MET A 81 0.57 6.12 -2.56
N THR A 82 0.61 4.85 -2.16
CA THR A 82 1.79 4.22 -1.57
C THR A 82 2.98 4.22 -2.51
N ARG A 83 4.18 4.38 -1.91
CA ARG A 83 5.45 4.20 -2.61
C ARG A 83 6.10 2.85 -2.30
N ARG A 84 5.47 2.06 -1.42
CA ARG A 84 5.88 0.73 -0.96
C ARG A 84 4.83 -0.32 -1.35
N PRO A 85 4.54 -0.51 -2.65
CA PRO A 85 3.39 -1.31 -3.07
C PRO A 85 3.53 -2.80 -2.73
N LEU A 86 4.74 -3.33 -2.57
CA LEU A 86 4.95 -4.71 -2.13
C LEU A 86 4.55 -4.92 -0.66
N GLN A 87 4.85 -3.97 0.22
CA GLN A 87 4.46 -4.01 1.63
C GLN A 87 2.93 -4.08 1.76
N GLU A 88 2.24 -3.21 1.04
CA GLU A 88 0.79 -3.14 1.01
C GLU A 88 0.15 -4.41 0.42
N ARG A 89 0.73 -4.93 -0.67
CA ARG A 89 0.28 -6.18 -1.29
C ARG A 89 0.45 -7.39 -0.37
N LEU A 90 1.56 -7.48 0.37
CA LEU A 90 1.77 -8.53 1.37
C LEU A 90 0.75 -8.40 2.50
N THR A 91 0.47 -7.18 2.95
CA THR A 91 -0.53 -6.91 3.98
C THR A 91 -1.92 -7.37 3.53
N LEU A 92 -2.33 -7.05 2.30
CA LEU A 92 -3.58 -7.55 1.71
C LEU A 92 -3.61 -9.09 1.62
N PHE A 93 -2.53 -9.70 1.14
CA PHE A 93 -2.44 -11.15 1.00
C PHE A 93 -2.68 -11.86 2.33
N TRP A 94 -2.04 -11.38 3.40
CA TRP A 94 -2.23 -11.96 4.73
C TRP A 94 -3.57 -11.59 5.38
N HIS A 95 -4.12 -10.41 5.07
CA HIS A 95 -5.45 -10.02 5.52
C HIS A 95 -6.53 -10.96 4.95
N ASP A 96 -6.45 -11.29 3.67
CA ASP A 96 -7.36 -12.26 3.02
C ASP A 96 -7.13 -13.69 3.55
N HIS A 97 -5.88 -14.06 3.81
CA HIS A 97 -5.52 -15.39 4.30
C HIS A 97 -5.97 -15.67 5.74
N PHE A 98 -5.90 -14.67 6.63
CA PHE A 98 -6.22 -14.83 8.05
C PHE A 98 -7.60 -14.32 8.45
N ALA A 99 -8.44 -13.89 7.49
CA ALA A 99 -9.83 -13.45 7.61
C ALA A 99 -10.38 -13.41 9.06
N VAL A 100 -9.95 -12.42 9.84
CA VAL A 100 -10.57 -12.11 11.13
C VAL A 100 -11.77 -11.24 10.78
N THR A 101 -12.96 -11.84 10.77
CA THR A 101 -14.17 -11.05 10.58
C THR A 101 -14.34 -10.13 11.79
N SER A 102 -14.56 -8.83 11.55
CA SER A 102 -14.82 -7.86 12.62
C SER A 102 -16.05 -8.22 13.46
N HIS A 103 -16.94 -9.06 12.92
CA HIS A 103 -18.10 -9.61 13.64
C HIS A 103 -17.77 -10.71 14.65
N ALA A 104 -16.64 -11.41 14.52
CA ALA A 104 -16.26 -12.47 15.46
C ALA A 104 -15.71 -11.93 16.79
N VAL A 105 -15.39 -10.64 16.88
CA VAL A 105 -14.70 -10.02 18.03
C VAL A 105 -15.66 -9.22 18.94
N LEU A 106 -16.95 -9.14 18.60
CA LEU A 106 -17.98 -8.44 19.40
C LEU A 106 -19.08 -9.38 19.95
N ALA A 107 -18.72 -10.61 20.32
CA ALA A 107 -19.59 -11.54 21.05
C ALA A 107 -19.14 -11.72 22.49
#